data_AF-A0AAD5MK57-F1
#
_entry.id   AF-A0AAD5MK57-F1
#
_cell.length_a   1.000
_cell.length_b   1.000
_cell.length_c   1.000
_cell.angle_alpha   90.00
_cell.angle_beta   90.00
_cell.angle_gamma   90.00
#
_symmetry.space_group_name_H-M   'P 1'
#
loop_
_entity.id
_entity.type
_entity.pdbx_description
1 polymer ?
#
loop_
_entity_poly.entity_id
_entity_poly.type
_entity_poly.pdbx_seq_one_letter_code
_entity_poly.pdbx_strand_id
1 'polypeptide(L)' 'MDKQLSCESWYHGLLPREDIKKMLRSNGDFLVRTTEPVAGKARALVLSVMVKQEFENQGAAKLFVIE' A
#
# COMPACT_ATOMS: atom_id res chain seq x y z
N MET A 1 -7.50 12.77 8.79
CA MET A 1 -7.04 12.28 7.48
C MET A 1 -7.32 13.36 6.47
N ASP A 2 -6.27 13.92 5.91
CA ASP A 2 -6.32 15.09 5.04
C ASP A 2 -7.19 14.83 3.81
N LYS A 3 -8.19 15.69 3.61
CA LYS A 3 -9.15 15.64 2.50
C LYS A 3 -8.48 15.58 1.13
N GLN A 4 -7.23 16.02 1.03
CA GLN A 4 -6.40 15.94 -0.17
C GLN A 4 -6.02 14.50 -0.53
N LEU A 5 -5.64 13.66 0.44
CA LEU A 5 -5.20 12.28 0.15
C LEU A 5 -6.34 11.44 -0.43
N SER A 6 -7.57 11.63 0.04
CA SER A 6 -8.74 10.89 -0.47
C SER A 6 -9.09 11.16 -1.94
N CYS A 7 -8.57 12.23 -2.54
CA CYS A 7 -8.79 12.55 -3.94
C CYS A 7 -7.73 11.94 -4.88
N GLU A 8 -6.66 11.39 -4.32
CA GLU A 8 -5.53 10.88 -5.08
C GLU A 8 -5.80 9.44 -5.55
N SER A 9 -5.61 9.16 -6.84
CA SER A 9 -5.90 7.85 -7.42
C SER A 9 -4.99 6.73 -6.91
N TRP A 10 -3.83 7.08 -6.36
CA TRP A 10 -2.83 6.18 -5.77
C TRP A 10 -3.08 5.92 -4.28
N TYR A 11 -4.03 6.61 -3.65
CA TYR A 11 -4.37 6.43 -2.24
C TYR A 11 -5.66 5.62 -2.09
N HIS A 12 -5.56 4.49 -1.39
CA HIS A 12 -6.68 3.53 -1.26
C HIS A 12 -7.23 3.40 0.17
N GLY A 13 -6.70 4.17 1.14
CA GLY A 13 -7.11 4.05 2.55
C GLY A 13 -6.83 2.65 3.10
N LEU A 14 -7.85 1.98 3.64
CA LEU A 14 -7.72 0.60 4.13
C LEU A 14 -7.79 -0.38 2.95
N LEU A 15 -6.65 -0.92 2.56
CA LEU A 15 -6.55 -1.88 1.44
C LEU A 15 -5.97 -3.23 1.93
N PRO A 16 -6.71 -4.35 1.78
CA PRO A 16 -6.25 -5.69 2.13
C PRO A 16 -5.08 -6.15 1.26
N ARG A 17 -4.26 -7.05 1.80
CA ARG A 17 -3.08 -7.57 1.09
C ARG A 17 -3.41 -8.31 -0.21
N GLU A 18 -4.58 -8.94 -0.29
CA GLU A 18 -5.01 -9.65 -1.51
C GLU A 18 -5.25 -8.71 -2.68
N ASP A 19 -5.82 -7.53 -2.41
CA ASP A 19 -6.10 -6.55 -3.45
C ASP A 19 -4.84 -5.81 -3.88
N ILE A 20 -3.89 -5.58 -2.96
CA ILE A 20 -2.56 -5.04 -3.30
C ILE A 20 -1.88 -5.89 -4.38
N LYS A 21 -1.93 -7.22 -4.26
CA LYS A 21 -1.36 -8.14 -5.26
C LYS A 21 -2.06 -8.08 -6.62
N LYS A 22 -3.35 -7.74 -6.65
CA LYS A 22 -4.09 -7.58 -7.91
C LYS A 22 -3.77 -6.25 -8.61
N MET A 23 -3.42 -5.23 -7.82
CA MET A 23 -3.18 -3.87 -8.29
C MET A 23 -1.74 -3.61 -8.71
N LEU A 24 -0.77 -4.20 -8.02
CA LEU A 24 0.65 -4.04 -8.33
C LEU A 24 1.12 -5.20 -9.21
N ARG A 25 1.23 -4.98 -10.53
CA ARG A 25 1.56 -6.01 -11.52
C ARG A 25 2.97 -5.88 -12.08
N SER A 26 3.38 -4.64 -12.28
CA SER A 26 4.63 -4.30 -12.96
C SER A 26 5.61 -3.68 -11.98
N ASN A 27 6.90 -3.87 -12.22
CA ASN A 27 7.94 -3.14 -11.48
C ASN A 27 7.69 -1.63 -11.53
N GLY A 28 7.67 -0.99 -10.35
CA GLY A 28 7.41 0.43 -10.22
C GLY A 28 5.95 0.80 -9.98
N ASP A 29 5.00 -0.14 -10.14
CA ASP A 29 3.65 0.07 -9.65
C ASP A 29 3.68 0.33 -8.15
N PHE A 30 2.94 1.34 -7.70
CA PHE A 30 2.87 1.69 -6.29
C PHE A 30 1.47 2.12 -5.88
N LEU A 31 1.21 2.01 -4.58
CA LEU A 31 0.02 2.56 -3.94
C LEU A 31 0.33 2.96 -2.51
N VAL A 32 -0.47 3.89 -1.97
CA VAL A 32 -0.43 4.30 -0.57
C VAL A 32 -1.69 3.83 0.13
N ARG A 33 -1.52 3.21 1.30
CA ARG A 33 -2.60 2.74 2.15
C ARG A 33 -2.39 3.18 3.60
N THR A 34 -3.42 3.11 4.41
CA THR A 34 -3.34 3.28 5.86
C THR A 34 -3.31 1.94 6.56
N THR A 35 -2.61 1.87 7.70
CA THR A 35 -2.67 0.70 8.58
C THR A 35 -4.05 0.58 9.23
N GLU A 36 -4.41 -0.65 9.59
CA GLU A 36 -5.57 -0.86 10.46
C GLU A 36 -5.38 -0.11 11.79
N PRO A 37 -6.47 0.40 12.38
CA PRO A 37 -6.42 1.04 13.68
C PRO A 37 -6.03 0.01 14.75
N VAL A 38 -4.84 0.19 15.35
CA VAL A 38 -4.40 -0.57 16.52
C VAL A 38 -4.66 0.27 17.74
N ALA A 39 -5.32 -0.28 18.76
CA ALA A 39 -5.63 0.44 19.99
C ALA A 39 -4.37 1.07 20.59
N GLY A 40 -4.41 2.38 20.86
CA GLY A 40 -3.27 3.13 21.40
C GLY A 40 -2.20 3.55 20.38
N LYS A 41 -2.36 3.28 19.08
CA LYS A 41 -1.45 3.74 18.03
C LYS A 41 -2.16 4.63 17.01
N ALA A 42 -1.47 5.66 16.55
CA ALA A 42 -1.92 6.46 15.41
C ALA A 42 -1.93 5.58 14.15
N ARG A 43 -2.83 5.92 13.21
CA ARG A 43 -2.83 5.29 11.89
C ARG A 43 -1.57 5.73 11.14
N ALA A 44 -0.81 4.79 10.62
CA ALA A 44 0.36 5.06 9.79
C ALA A 44 0.01 4.94 8.30
N LEU A 45 0.75 5.65 7.45
CA LEU A 45 0.71 5.47 6.01
C LEU A 45 1.72 4.40 5.60
N VAL A 46 1.39 3.63 4.57
CA VAL A 46 2.25 2.58 4.04
C VAL A 46 2.30 2.73 2.53
N LEU A 47 3.50 2.93 2.00
CA LEU A 47 3.79 2.87 0.58
C LEU A 47 4.11 1.42 0.21
N SER A 48 3.32 0.86 -0.69
CA SER A 48 3.50 -0.49 -1.24
C SER A 48 4.01 -0.35 -2.67
N VAL A 49 5.15 -0.96 -3.00
CA VAL A 49 5.77 -0.87 -4.33
C VAL A 49 6.09 -2.27 -4.86
N MET A 50 5.75 -2.57 -6.11
CA MET A 50 6.19 -3.79 -6.77
C MET A 50 7.65 -3.68 -7.17
N VAL A 51 8.44 -4.63 -6.70
CA VAL A 51 9.85 -4.76 -7.05
C VAL A 51 10.14 -6.22 -7.37
N LYS A 52 10.83 -6.45 -8.48
CA LYS A 52 11.12 -7.79 -8.99
C LYS A 52 9.85 -8.60 -9.28
N GLN A 53 9.03 -8.11 -10.22
CA GLN A 53 7.79 -8.72 -10.71
C GLN A 53 7.91 -10.22 -11.05
N GLU A 54 9.11 -10.68 -11.43
CA GLU A 54 9.42 -12.10 -11.66
C GLU A 54 9.21 -13.00 -10.42
N PHE A 55 9.09 -12.41 -9.23
CA PHE A 55 8.75 -13.08 -7.96
C PHE A 55 7.34 -12.70 -7.44
N GLU A 56 6.44 -12.17 -8.29
CA GLU A 56 5.07 -11.80 -7.89
C GLU A 56 4.34 -12.97 -7.21
N ASN A 57 4.51 -14.20 -7.72
CA ASN A 57 3.94 -15.42 -7.13
C ASN A 57 4.41 -15.72 -5.70
N GLN A 58 5.55 -15.15 -5.28
CA GLN A 58 6.08 -15.25 -3.91
C GLN A 58 5.69 -14.03 -3.03
N GLY A 59 4.93 -13.09 -3.58
CA GLY A 59 4.45 -11.90 -2.88
C GLY A 59 5.46 -10.77 -2.80
N ALA A 60 6.27 -10.56 -3.85
CA ALA A 60 7.32 -9.56 -3.94
C ALA A 60 6.81 -8.10 -4.07
N ALA A 61 5.92 -7.66 -3.19
CA ALA A 61 5.68 -6.24 -2.96
C ALA A 61 6.54 -5.80 -1.77
N LYS A 62 7.36 -4.76 -1.94
CA LYS A 62 8.10 -4.15 -0.84
C LYS A 62 7.21 -3.11 -0.17
N LEU A 63 7.13 -3.19 1.16
CA LEU A 63 6.32 -2.29 1.97
C LEU A 63 7.24 -1.35 2.75
N PHE A 64 6.97 -0.05 2.64
CA PHE A 64 7.64 1.00 3.40
C PHE A 64 6.58 1.68 4.27
N VAL A 65 6.78 1.64 5.59
CA VAL A 65 5.95 2.39 6.53
C VAL A 65 6.45 3.84 6.52
N ILE A 66 5.53 4.77 6.36
CA ILE A 66 5.78 6.21 6.45
C ILE A 66 5.27 6.63 7.83
N GLU A 67 6.21 6.92 8.74
CA GLU A 67 5.94 7.47 10.08
C GLU A 67 6.02 9.00 10.07
#